data_AF-A0A822Z238-F1
#
_entry.id   AF-A0A822Z238-F1
#
_cell.length_a   1.000
_cell.length_b   1.000
_cell.length_c   1.000
_cell.angle_alpha   90.00
_cell.angle_beta   90.00
_cell.angle_gamma   90.00
#
_symmetry.space_group_name_H-M   'P 1'
#
loop_
_entity.id
_entity.type
_entity.pdbx_description
1 polymer ?
#
loop_
_entity_poly.entity_id
_entity_poly.type
_entity_poly.pdbx_seq_one_letter_code
_entity_poly.pdbx_strand_id
1 'polypeptide(L)'
;MYSALPYAFGQVMIEIPHIFIQAVIYGAIVYAMIGFEWTAAKFFWYLFFMYFTLLYFTFYGMMAVAVTPNHNVAAIVSSAFYGIWNLFSGFIVPRTRISVWWRWYYWIFPVAWTLYGLVASQFGDIQDKLETDQRVEDTSSKKYEKSIMIPINL
;
A
#
# COMPACT_ATOMS: atom_id res chain seq x y z
N MET A 1 17.78 30.80 -18.44
CA MET A 1 17.59 29.45 -17.87
C MET A 1 16.28 29.49 -17.10
N TYR A 2 15.29 28.66 -17.45
CA TYR A 2 14.01 28.64 -16.73
C TYR A 2 14.25 28.26 -15.26
N SER A 3 13.46 28.82 -14.35
CA SER A 3 13.50 28.43 -12.94
C SER A 3 13.20 26.93 -12.80
N ALA A 4 13.79 26.29 -11.80
CA ALA A 4 13.63 24.85 -11.54
C ALA A 4 12.16 24.46 -11.28
N LEU A 5 11.34 25.40 -10.78
CA LEU A 5 9.92 25.18 -10.47
C LEU A 5 9.08 24.90 -11.73
N PRO A 6 9.08 25.76 -12.78
CA PRO A 6 8.39 25.47 -14.05
C PRO A 6 8.76 24.12 -14.68
N TYR A 7 10.04 23.74 -14.61
CA TYR A 7 10.52 22.48 -15.16
C TYR A 7 9.94 21.28 -14.38
N ALA A 8 10.02 21.33 -13.04
CA ALA A 8 9.46 20.27 -12.19
C ALA A 8 7.95 20.11 -12.39
N PHE A 9 7.20 21.21 -12.51
CA PHE A 9 5.76 21.16 -12.79
C PHE A 9 5.45 20.55 -14.15
N GLY A 10 6.20 20.92 -15.20
CA GLY A 10 6.02 20.35 -16.54
C GLY A 10 6.30 18.84 -16.56
N GLN A 11 7.34 18.41 -15.87
CA GLN A 11 7.68 16.99 -15.75
C GLN A 11 6.57 16.20 -15.02
N VAL A 12 6.08 16.70 -13.89
CA VAL A 12 4.98 16.07 -13.14
C VAL A 12 3.70 15.97 -13.98
N MET A 13 3.37 17.01 -14.75
CA MET A 13 2.18 17.01 -15.61
C MET A 13 2.24 15.95 -16.70
N ILE A 14 3.42 15.67 -17.26
CA ILE A 14 3.62 14.64 -18.30
C ILE A 14 3.58 13.24 -17.71
N GLU A 15 4.06 13.06 -16.48
CA GLU A 15 4.11 11.75 -15.82
C GLU A 15 2.72 11.22 -15.42
N ILE A 16 1.79 12.09 -15.01
CA ILE A 16 0.42 11.71 -14.63
C ILE A 16 -0.28 10.81 -15.67
N PRO A 17 -0.38 11.19 -16.97
CA PRO A 17 -1.02 10.36 -17.99
C PRO A 17 -0.21 9.11 -18.35
N HIS A 18 1.13 9.17 -18.32
CA HIS A 18 1.97 8.01 -18.59
C HIS A 18 1.78 6.92 -17.53
N ILE A 19 1.81 7.32 -16.26
CA ILE A 19 1.58 6.43 -15.12
C ILE A 19 0.16 5.86 -15.16
N PHE A 20 -0.83 6.64 -15.63
CA PHE A 20 -2.20 6.16 -15.77
C PHE A 20 -2.31 5.02 -16.79
N ILE A 21 -1.74 5.21 -17.98
CA ILE A 21 -1.71 4.17 -19.02
C ILE A 21 -0.97 2.94 -18.52
N GLN A 22 0.18 3.12 -17.86
CA GLN A 22 0.95 2.04 -17.27
C GLN A 22 0.14 1.29 -16.19
N ALA A 23 -0.56 2.00 -15.32
CA ALA A 23 -1.38 1.42 -14.27
C ALA A 23 -2.55 0.62 -14.84
N VAL A 24 -3.18 1.08 -15.94
CA VAL A 24 -4.25 0.35 -16.63
C VAL A 24 -3.72 -0.95 -17.23
N ILE A 25 -2.60 -0.89 -17.98
CA ILE A 25 -2.03 -2.07 -18.64
C ILE A 25 -1.57 -3.08 -17.59
N TYR A 26 -0.75 -2.64 -16.64
CA TYR A 26 -0.21 -3.50 -15.58
C TYR A 26 -1.33 -4.04 -14.69
N GLY A 27 -2.25 -3.17 -14.29
CA GLY A 27 -3.38 -3.52 -13.44
C GLY A 27 -4.28 -4.57 -14.10
N ALA A 28 -4.63 -4.40 -15.38
CA ALA A 28 -5.46 -5.35 -16.11
C ALA A 28 -4.81 -6.74 -16.22
N ILE A 29 -3.51 -6.80 -16.53
CA ILE A 29 -2.77 -8.07 -16.64
C ILE A 29 -2.73 -8.78 -15.29
N VAL A 30 -2.32 -8.07 -14.23
CA VAL A 30 -2.18 -8.67 -12.89
C VAL A 30 -3.54 -9.10 -12.33
N TYR A 31 -4.58 -8.31 -12.55
CA TYR A 31 -5.95 -8.65 -12.12
C TYR A 31 -6.42 -9.96 -12.77
N ALA A 32 -6.18 -10.12 -14.07
CA ALA A 32 -6.49 -11.35 -14.80
C ALA A 32 -5.65 -12.54 -14.33
N MET A 33 -4.36 -12.34 -14.02
CA MET A 33 -3.46 -13.41 -13.55
C MET A 33 -3.79 -13.92 -12.15
N ILE A 34 -4.22 -13.03 -11.23
CA ILE A 34 -4.62 -13.44 -9.88
C ILE A 34 -5.98 -14.18 -9.91
N GLY A 35 -6.78 -13.96 -10.96
CA GLY A 35 -8.09 -14.59 -11.09
C GLY A 35 -9.15 -13.96 -10.19
N PHE A 36 -9.05 -12.65 -9.92
CA PHE A 36 -10.05 -11.95 -9.13
C PHE A 36 -11.42 -11.94 -9.81
N GLU A 37 -12.49 -11.83 -9.00
CA GLU A 37 -13.86 -11.74 -9.51
C GLU A 37 -14.02 -10.54 -10.45
N TRP A 38 -14.53 -10.76 -11.66
CA TRP A 38 -14.74 -9.71 -12.65
C TRP A 38 -15.97 -8.84 -12.33
N THR A 39 -15.86 -8.05 -11.27
CA THR A 39 -16.84 -7.01 -10.92
C THR A 39 -16.24 -5.65 -11.23
N ALA A 40 -16.94 -4.82 -12.01
CA ALA A 40 -16.47 -3.49 -12.41
C ALA A 40 -16.06 -2.62 -11.20
N ALA A 41 -16.83 -2.66 -10.11
CA ALA A 41 -16.50 -1.95 -8.88
C ALA A 41 -15.15 -2.38 -8.28
N LYS A 42 -14.91 -3.70 -8.13
CA LYS A 42 -13.65 -4.24 -7.58
C LYS A 42 -12.46 -3.93 -8.48
N PHE A 43 -12.66 -3.98 -9.80
CA PHE A 43 -11.65 -3.61 -10.78
C PHE A 43 -11.29 -2.11 -10.72
N PHE A 44 -12.27 -1.21 -10.66
CA PHE A 44 -12.00 0.23 -10.55
C PHE A 44 -11.31 0.59 -9.24
N TRP A 45 -11.71 -0.02 -8.11
CA TRP A 45 -11.01 0.16 -6.84
C TRP A 45 -9.57 -0.34 -6.89
N TYR A 46 -9.35 -1.52 -7.47
CA TYR A 46 -8.02 -2.08 -7.68
C TYR A 46 -7.16 -1.15 -8.55
N LEU A 47 -7.70 -0.67 -9.67
CA LEU A 47 -7.02 0.26 -10.57
C LEU A 47 -6.69 1.58 -9.87
N PHE A 48 -7.61 2.11 -9.06
CA PHE A 48 -7.38 3.32 -8.27
C PHE A 48 -6.20 3.14 -7.31
N PHE A 49 -6.21 2.09 -6.47
CA PHE A 49 -5.10 1.86 -5.54
C PHE A 49 -3.76 1.58 -6.25
N MET A 50 -3.78 0.89 -7.38
CA MET A 50 -2.58 0.65 -8.18
C MET A 50 -2.05 1.92 -8.85
N TYR A 51 -2.92 2.78 -9.36
CA TYR A 51 -2.54 4.05 -9.96
C TYR A 51 -1.86 4.97 -8.94
N PHE A 52 -2.49 5.17 -7.78
CA PHE A 52 -1.88 5.96 -6.70
C PHE A 52 -0.58 5.33 -6.21
N THR A 53 -0.49 3.99 -6.22
CA THR A 53 0.73 3.25 -5.90
C THR A 53 1.89 3.64 -6.79
N LEU A 54 1.71 3.49 -8.10
CA LEU A 54 2.75 3.82 -9.06
C LEU A 54 3.09 5.31 -9.03
N LEU A 55 2.11 6.18 -8.83
CA LEU A 55 2.31 7.63 -8.80
C LEU A 55 3.23 8.09 -7.66
N TYR A 56 3.04 7.62 -6.43
CA TYR A 56 3.94 8.00 -5.34
C TYR A 56 5.33 7.41 -5.51
N PHE A 57 5.46 6.18 -6.06
CA PHE A 57 6.76 5.56 -6.30
C PHE A 57 7.56 6.35 -7.34
N THR A 58 6.92 6.77 -8.43
CA THR A 58 7.58 7.55 -9.48
C THR A 58 7.98 8.95 -8.98
N PHE A 59 7.10 9.64 -8.24
CA PHE A 59 7.43 10.95 -7.68
C PHE A 59 8.56 10.87 -6.65
N TYR A 60 8.55 9.85 -5.80
CA TYR A 60 9.63 9.61 -4.85
C TYR A 60 10.96 9.32 -5.57
N GLY A 61 10.94 8.48 -6.61
CA GLY A 61 12.11 8.18 -7.43
C GLY A 61 12.70 9.43 -8.10
N MET A 62 11.85 10.29 -8.68
CA MET A 62 12.27 11.56 -9.27
C MET A 62 12.87 12.52 -8.24
N MET A 63 12.27 12.61 -7.04
CA MET A 63 12.84 13.41 -5.93
C MET A 63 14.21 12.88 -5.51
N ALA A 64 14.37 11.56 -5.37
CA ALA A 64 15.63 10.96 -4.96
C ALA A 64 16.76 11.21 -5.99
N VAL A 65 16.44 11.15 -7.29
CA VAL A 65 17.37 11.51 -8.36
C VAL A 65 17.70 13.00 -8.36
N ALA A 66 16.71 13.87 -8.12
CA ALA A 66 16.92 15.33 -8.10
C ALA A 66 17.79 15.81 -6.92
N VAL A 67 17.74 15.13 -5.78
CA VAL A 67 18.52 15.48 -4.57
C VAL A 67 19.96 14.97 -4.66
N THR A 68 20.22 13.94 -5.49
CA THR A 68 21.52 13.28 -5.52
C THR A 68 22.36 13.72 -6.73
N PRO A 69 23.66 14.04 -6.56
CA PRO A 69 24.51 14.47 -7.67
C PRO A 69 24.88 13.36 -8.66
N ASN A 70 24.62 12.08 -8.34
CA ASN A 70 24.95 10.94 -9.19
C ASN A 70 23.86 9.86 -9.13
N HIS A 71 23.44 9.36 -10.30
CA HIS A 71 22.41 8.33 -10.44
C HIS A 71 22.74 7.03 -9.68
N ASN A 72 24.02 6.63 -9.61
CA ASN A 72 24.43 5.44 -8.87
C ASN A 72 24.18 5.59 -7.37
N VAL A 73 24.47 6.77 -6.82
CA VAL A 73 24.22 7.07 -5.40
C VAL A 73 22.71 7.19 -5.14
N ALA A 74 21.96 7.76 -6.09
CA ALA A 74 20.51 7.87 -5.98
C ALA A 74 19.84 6.48 -5.88
N ALA A 75 20.31 5.51 -6.68
CA ALA A 75 19.81 4.14 -6.64
C ALA A 75 20.11 3.45 -5.30
N ILE A 76 21.33 3.60 -4.78
CA ILE A 76 21.73 3.04 -3.47
C ILE A 76 20.88 3.63 -2.35
N VAL A 77 20.72 4.96 -2.31
CA VAL A 77 19.90 5.64 -1.30
C VAL A 77 18.43 5.22 -1.42
N SER A 78 17.88 5.24 -2.63
CA SER A 78 16.48 4.85 -2.88
C SER A 78 16.20 3.41 -2.47
N SER A 79 17.09 2.47 -2.80
CA SER A 79 16.94 1.05 -2.43
C SER A 79 16.95 0.84 -0.91
N ALA A 80 17.80 1.57 -0.17
CA ALA A 80 17.79 1.54 1.29
C ALA A 80 16.46 2.03 1.86
N PHE A 81 15.93 3.15 1.35
CA PHE A 81 14.63 3.67 1.74
C PHE A 81 13.47 2.73 1.37
N TYR A 82 13.51 2.11 0.19
CA TYR A 82 12.53 1.10 -0.20
C TYR A 82 12.57 -0.13 0.69
N GLY A 83 13.74 -0.53 1.18
CA GLY A 83 13.88 -1.61 2.16
C GLY A 83 13.17 -1.29 3.47
N ILE A 84 13.36 -0.08 4.00
CA ILE A 84 12.65 0.39 5.20
C ILE A 84 11.14 0.47 4.95
N TRP A 85 10.74 0.99 3.80
CA TRP A 85 9.32 1.07 3.42
C TRP A 85 8.69 -0.34 3.40
N ASN A 86 9.33 -1.31 2.77
CA ASN A 86 8.83 -2.69 2.71
C ASN A 86 8.72 -3.35 4.09
N LEU A 87 9.64 -3.04 5.02
CA LEU A 87 9.60 -3.60 6.37
C LEU A 87 8.40 -3.09 7.18
N PHE A 88 8.07 -1.81 7.05
CA PHE A 88 6.99 -1.14 7.78
C PHE A 88 5.66 -1.05 7.03
N SER A 89 5.57 -1.55 5.79
CA SER A 89 4.35 -1.52 4.98
C SER A 89 3.18 -2.36 5.54
N GLY A 90 3.43 -3.14 6.59
CA GLY A 90 2.44 -4.01 7.22
C GLY A 90 2.35 -5.41 6.61
N PHE A 91 3.07 -5.69 5.50
CA PHE A 91 3.14 -7.02 4.90
C PHE A 91 4.08 -7.96 5.66
N ILE A 92 5.31 -7.50 5.95
CA ILE A 92 6.33 -8.31 6.66
C ILE A 92 6.12 -8.27 8.17
N VAL A 93 5.89 -7.08 8.74
CA VAL A 93 5.63 -6.90 10.17
C VAL A 93 4.17 -6.50 10.37
N PRO A 94 3.32 -7.39 10.92
CA PRO A 94 1.92 -7.07 11.16
C PRO A 94 1.81 -5.91 12.16
N ARG A 95 0.86 -4.99 11.91
CA ARG A 95 0.66 -3.76 12.71
C ARG A 95 0.64 -3.98 14.23
N THR A 96 0.15 -5.12 14.69
CA THR A 96 0.00 -5.46 16.11
C THR A 96 1.33 -5.75 16.81
N ARG A 97 2.40 -6.04 16.07
CA ARG A 97 3.74 -6.35 16.61
C ARG A 97 4.69 -5.16 16.56
N ILE A 98 4.28 -4.03 15.97
CA ILE A 98 5.08 -2.80 15.92
C ILE A 98 4.99 -2.07 17.26
N SER A 99 6.16 -1.69 17.81
CA SER A 99 6.24 -0.87 19.03
C SER A 99 5.40 0.40 18.90
N VAL A 100 4.72 0.82 19.97
CA VAL A 100 3.82 1.98 19.99
C VAL A 100 4.51 3.24 19.47
N TRP A 101 5.81 3.40 19.79
CA TRP A 101 6.64 4.51 19.33
C TRP A 101 6.96 4.52 17.83
N TRP A 102 6.88 3.39 17.13
CA TRP A 102 7.11 3.30 15.67
C TRP A 102 5.80 3.26 14.88
N ARG A 103 4.66 3.29 15.57
CA ARG A 103 3.34 3.18 14.95
C ARG A 103 3.02 4.39 14.07
N TRP A 104 3.51 5.59 14.39
CA TRP A 104 3.31 6.78 13.55
C TRP A 104 3.92 6.63 12.15
N TYR A 105 5.06 5.94 12.04
CA TYR A 105 5.73 5.68 10.76
C TYR A 105 4.76 4.96 9.81
N TYR A 106 4.12 3.89 10.29
CA TYR A 106 3.09 3.16 9.55
C TYR A 106 1.99 4.08 8.96
N TRP A 107 1.54 5.09 9.70
CA TRP A 107 0.47 5.99 9.26
C TRP A 107 0.92 6.99 8.20
N ILE A 108 2.20 7.38 8.18
CA ILE A 108 2.75 8.32 7.19
C ILE A 108 2.97 7.66 5.83
N PHE A 109 3.23 6.34 5.79
CA PHE A 109 3.56 5.67 4.54
C PHE A 109 2.32 5.27 3.71
N PRO A 110 2.19 5.79 2.46
CA PRO A 110 1.03 5.48 1.64
C PRO A 110 0.96 4.01 1.20
N VAL A 111 2.06 3.24 1.10
CA VAL A 111 2.00 1.79 0.80
C VAL A 111 1.17 1.05 1.87
N ALA A 112 1.30 1.44 3.14
CA ALA A 112 0.53 0.83 4.21
C ALA A 112 -0.98 1.07 4.03
N TRP A 113 -1.36 2.14 3.34
CA TRP A 113 -2.76 2.45 3.03
C TRP A 113 -3.21 1.74 1.77
N THR A 114 -2.35 1.62 0.75
CA THR A 114 -2.69 0.90 -0.48
C THR A 114 -2.83 -0.59 -0.25
N LEU A 115 -2.00 -1.18 0.61
CA LEU A 115 -2.12 -2.59 0.99
C LEU A 115 -3.43 -2.87 1.74
N TYR A 116 -3.81 -1.97 2.66
CA TYR A 116 -5.11 -2.09 3.35
C TYR A 116 -6.29 -1.81 2.42
N GLY A 117 -6.18 -0.85 1.51
CA GLY A 117 -7.21 -0.57 0.51
C GLY A 117 -7.41 -1.71 -0.49
N LEU A 118 -6.32 -2.36 -0.92
CA LEU A 118 -6.36 -3.57 -1.74
C LEU A 118 -7.04 -4.72 -0.99
N VAL A 119 -6.61 -5.01 0.24
CA VAL A 119 -7.20 -6.10 1.04
C VAL A 119 -8.68 -5.82 1.33
N ALA A 120 -9.04 -4.59 1.72
CA ALA A 120 -10.42 -4.23 1.99
C ALA A 120 -11.30 -4.25 0.72
N SER A 121 -10.81 -3.80 -0.43
CA SER A 121 -11.59 -3.78 -1.67
C SER A 121 -11.81 -5.16 -2.28
N GLN A 122 -10.85 -6.08 -2.12
CA GLN A 122 -10.95 -7.43 -2.70
C GLN A 122 -11.56 -8.45 -1.74
N PHE A 123 -11.20 -8.39 -0.45
CA PHE A 123 -11.60 -9.37 0.56
C PHE A 123 -12.59 -8.83 1.60
N GLY A 124 -12.93 -7.53 1.58
CA GLY A 124 -13.89 -6.96 2.54
C GLY A 124 -15.31 -7.50 2.40
N ASP A 125 -15.64 -8.06 1.23
CA ASP A 125 -16.95 -8.67 0.92
C ASP A 125 -16.93 -10.20 1.08
N ILE A 126 -15.76 -10.80 1.32
CA ILE A 126 -15.61 -12.24 1.49
C ILE A 126 -15.91 -12.57 2.96
N GLN A 127 -17.19 -12.77 3.26
CA GLN A 127 -17.65 -13.40 4.52
C GLN A 127 -17.55 -14.94 4.46
N ASP A 128 -16.50 -15.48 3.84
CA ASP A 128 -16.38 -16.94 3.79
C ASP A 128 -16.19 -17.50 5.19
N LYS A 129 -17.10 -18.42 5.55
CA LYS A 129 -16.98 -19.24 6.74
C LYS A 129 -15.68 -20.02 6.61
N LEU A 130 -14.83 -19.93 7.63
CA LEU A 130 -13.69 -20.83 7.75
C LEU A 130 -14.19 -22.28 7.66
N GLU A 131 -13.35 -23.24 7.26
CA GLU A 131 -13.68 -24.68 7.18
C GLU A 131 -14.25 -25.30 8.48
N THR A 132 -14.31 -24.53 9.57
CA THR A 132 -15.18 -24.76 10.72
C THR A 132 -16.38 -23.80 10.62
N ASP A 133 -17.58 -24.32 10.36
CA ASP A 133 -18.89 -23.65 10.21
C ASP A 133 -19.23 -22.53 11.24
N GLN A 134 -18.43 -21.46 11.27
CA GLN A 134 -18.48 -20.34 12.20
C GLN A 134 -18.15 -19.07 11.41
N ARG A 135 -18.99 -18.04 11.56
CA ARG A 135 -18.79 -16.72 10.93
C ARG A 135 -17.61 -15.99 11.58
N VAL A 136 -16.86 -15.22 10.78
CA VAL A 136 -15.73 -14.37 11.24
C VAL A 136 -16.13 -13.31 12.27
N GLU A 137 -17.40 -12.93 12.31
CA GLU A 137 -17.98 -12.03 13.31
C GLU A 137 -17.93 -12.64 14.73
N ASP A 138 -18.19 -13.95 14.86
CA ASP A 138 -18.21 -14.63 16.16
C ASP A 138 -16.80 -14.83 16.74
N THR A 139 -15.80 -15.06 15.89
CA THR A 139 -14.41 -15.24 16.33
C THR A 139 -13.81 -13.94 16.87
N SER A 140 -14.20 -12.81 16.26
CA SER A 140 -13.79 -11.49 16.71
C SER A 140 -14.41 -11.16 18.07
N SER A 141 -15.73 -11.36 18.22
CA SER A 141 -16.46 -11.19 19.49
C SER A 141 -15.87 -12.03 20.63
N LYS A 142 -15.67 -13.34 20.41
CA LYS A 142 -15.11 -14.26 21.42
C LYS A 142 -13.69 -13.88 21.85
N LYS A 143 -12.89 -13.29 20.95
CA LYS A 143 -11.52 -12.85 21.26
C LYS A 143 -11.49 -11.59 22.12
N TYR A 144 -12.42 -10.65 21.89
CA TYR A 144 -12.61 -9.50 22.77
C TYR A 144 -13.12 -9.94 24.14
N GLU A 145 -14.11 -10.83 24.19
CA GLU A 145 -14.67 -11.35 25.44
C GLU A 145 -13.61 -12.08 26.28
N LYS A 146 -12.74 -12.90 25.67
CA LYS A 146 -11.61 -13.54 26.36
C LYS A 146 -10.54 -12.56 26.86
N SER A 147 -10.37 -11.41 26.21
CA SER A 147 -9.43 -10.36 26.66
C SER A 147 -9.97 -9.54 27.83
N ILE A 148 -11.30 -9.39 27.93
CA ILE A 148 -11.99 -8.70 29.03
C ILE A 148 -12.14 -9.64 30.25
N MET A 149 -12.23 -10.96 30.01
CA MET A 149 -12.30 -11.99 31.05
C MET A 149 -10.95 -12.44 31.64
N ILE A 150 -9.82 -11.84 31.26
CA ILE A 150 -8.58 -12.05 32.04
C ILE A 150 -8.84 -11.41 33.41
N PRO A 151 -9.04 -12.20 34.47
CA PRO A 151 -9.27 -11.63 35.77
C PRO A 151 -8.00 -10.90 36.18
N ILE A 152 -8.17 -9.68 36.67
CA ILE A 152 -7.24 -9.04 37.59
C ILE A 152 -7.06 -10.02 38.74
N ASN A 153 -6.07 -10.90 38.65
CA ASN A 153 -5.69 -11.81 39.72
C ASN A 153 -4.17 -11.84 39.78
N LEU A 154 -3.70 -11.11 40.80
CA LEU A 154 -2.34 -10.91 41.32
C LEU A 154 -1.35 -10.14 40.42
#